data_AF-A0A956ZR86-F1
#
_entry.id   AF-A0A956ZR86-F1
#
_cell.length_a   1.000
_cell.length_b   1.000
_cell.length_c   1.000
_cell.angle_alpha   90.00
_cell.angle_beta   90.00
_cell.angle_gamma   90.00
#
_symmetry.space_group_name_H-M   'P 1'
#
loop_
_entity.id
_entity.type
_entity.pdbx_description
1 polymer ?
#
loop_
_entity_poly.entity_id
_entity_poly.type
_entity_poly.pdbx_seq_one_letter_code
_entity_poly.pdbx_strand_id
1 'polypeptide(L)'
;MNARRLSRLVKQQFWFFGWDIRRPVGNLLLELGFQRTPNPDATRAGSTRYHAELSSGDTVTLWGFGVCWSTPDRGSIYVSRLKPEPIYLETCNLIPEAWQADIVNTFHRAGSPRERVIVDDLTLRLVNWVIAYETEIFQRCGDDYRQQAIAAWRDPLGDPLTLLQSWQELRDQLAAGALIGAAAMTTGPLPIAVSYE
;
A
#
# COMPACT_ATOMS: atom_id res chain seq x y z
N MET A 1 2.52 -16.44 -1.81
CA MET A 1 2.74 -15.82 -3.13
C MET A 1 4.22 -15.51 -3.31
N ASN A 2 4.82 -15.76 -4.48
CA ASN A 2 6.24 -15.45 -4.71
C ASN A 2 6.48 -13.99 -5.11
N ALA A 3 7.73 -13.53 -4.99
CA ALA A 3 8.11 -12.13 -5.24
C ALA A 3 7.80 -11.65 -6.67
N ARG A 4 7.95 -12.53 -7.67
CA ARG A 4 7.65 -12.19 -9.08
C ARG A 4 6.17 -11.91 -9.29
N ARG A 5 5.29 -12.74 -8.71
CA ARG A 5 3.83 -12.57 -8.79
C ARG A 5 3.38 -11.31 -8.04
N LEU A 6 3.94 -11.06 -6.84
CA LEU A 6 3.68 -9.82 -6.10
C LEU A 6 4.07 -8.57 -6.91
N SER A 7 5.24 -8.59 -7.57
CA SER A 7 5.68 -7.47 -8.42
C SER A 7 4.72 -7.21 -9.58
N ARG A 8 4.20 -8.25 -10.23
CA ARG A 8 3.20 -8.10 -11.29
C ARG A 8 1.86 -7.59 -10.74
N LEU A 9 1.41 -8.10 -9.59
CA LEU A 9 0.18 -7.67 -8.92
C LEU A 9 0.22 -6.18 -8.58
N VAL A 10 1.29 -5.72 -7.93
CA VAL A 10 1.49 -4.29 -7.61
C VAL A 10 1.53 -3.45 -8.89
N LYS A 11 2.31 -3.84 -9.90
CA LYS A 11 2.38 -3.09 -11.18
C LYS A 11 1.02 -2.96 -11.85
N GLN A 12 0.20 -4.01 -11.84
CA GLN A 12 -1.16 -3.99 -12.37
C GLN A 12 -2.04 -3.03 -11.57
N GLN A 13 -1.95 -3.04 -10.24
CA GLN A 13 -2.73 -2.13 -9.40
C GLN A 13 -2.38 -0.65 -9.65
N PHE A 14 -1.09 -0.33 -9.82
CA PHE A 14 -0.69 1.02 -10.21
C PHE A 14 -1.19 1.42 -11.60
N TRP A 15 -1.30 0.46 -12.52
CA TRP A 15 -1.95 0.71 -13.80
C TRP A 15 -3.44 1.03 -13.62
N PHE A 16 -4.16 0.30 -12.75
CA PHE A 16 -5.56 0.59 -12.44
C PHE A 16 -5.75 1.97 -11.81
N PHE A 17 -4.94 2.38 -10.82
CA PHE A 17 -4.99 3.75 -10.32
C PHE A 17 -4.78 4.78 -11.44
N GLY A 18 -3.82 4.53 -12.34
CA GLY A 18 -3.57 5.40 -13.49
C GLY A 18 -4.72 5.42 -14.51
N TRP A 19 -5.45 4.32 -14.66
CA TRP A 19 -6.66 4.23 -15.49
C TRP A 19 -7.81 5.03 -14.87
N ASP A 20 -8.00 4.90 -13.56
CA ASP A 20 -9.02 5.58 -12.76
C ASP A 20 -8.87 7.10 -12.75
N ILE A 21 -7.62 7.57 -12.73
CA ILE A 21 -7.26 8.99 -12.85
C ILE A 21 -7.55 9.53 -14.25
N ARG A 22 -7.34 8.72 -15.29
CA ARG A 22 -7.47 9.13 -16.72
C ARG A 22 -8.86 8.84 -17.29
N ARG A 23 -9.81 8.45 -16.44
CA ARG A 23 -11.17 8.18 -16.86
C ARG A 23 -11.72 9.41 -17.62
N PRO A 24 -12.42 9.22 -18.75
CA PRO A 24 -12.93 10.35 -19.55
C PRO A 24 -13.92 11.24 -18.79
N VAL A 25 -14.62 10.66 -17.81
CA VAL A 25 -15.61 11.35 -16.99
C VAL A 25 -15.12 11.31 -15.55
N GLY A 26 -14.60 12.43 -15.06
CA GLY A 26 -14.13 12.56 -13.68
C GLY A 26 -12.86 11.77 -13.36
N ASN A 27 -12.41 11.91 -12.13
CA ASN A 27 -11.25 11.19 -11.59
C ASN A 27 -11.73 10.42 -10.37
N LEU A 28 -11.74 9.09 -10.45
CA LEU A 28 -12.36 8.26 -9.42
C LEU A 28 -11.69 8.42 -8.05
N LEU A 29 -10.39 8.71 -7.99
CA LEU A 29 -9.72 8.96 -6.71
C LEU A 29 -10.30 10.23 -6.05
N LEU A 30 -10.52 11.30 -6.83
CA LEU A 30 -11.13 12.52 -6.31
C LEU A 30 -12.57 12.29 -5.86
N GLU A 31 -13.34 11.52 -6.63
CA GLU A 31 -14.71 11.13 -6.29
C GLU A 31 -14.79 10.23 -5.04
N LEU A 32 -13.68 9.59 -4.68
CA LEU A 32 -13.50 8.79 -3.46
C LEU A 32 -12.89 9.59 -2.30
N GLY A 33 -12.77 10.91 -2.45
CA GLY A 33 -12.32 11.80 -1.38
C GLY A 33 -10.81 12.04 -1.32
N PHE A 34 -10.03 11.57 -2.30
CA PHE A 34 -8.62 11.94 -2.37
C PHE A 34 -8.46 13.42 -2.72
N GLN A 35 -7.51 14.06 -2.06
CA GLN A 35 -6.99 15.36 -2.42
C GLN A 35 -5.82 15.20 -3.39
N ARG A 36 -5.86 15.95 -4.49
CA ARG A 36 -4.80 15.98 -5.49
C ARG A 36 -3.91 17.19 -5.28
N THR A 37 -2.62 16.95 -5.07
CA THR A 37 -1.59 17.99 -5.00
C THR A 37 -0.60 17.78 -6.15
N PRO A 38 -0.53 18.70 -7.13
CA PRO A 38 0.49 18.62 -8.17
C PRO A 38 1.88 18.88 -7.59
N ASN A 39 2.92 18.37 -8.25
CA ASN A 39 4.30 18.72 -7.91
C ASN A 39 4.46 20.26 -8.04
N PRO A 40 4.90 20.97 -6.98
CA PRO A 40 5.08 22.42 -7.05
C PRO A 40 6.18 22.84 -8.03
N ASP A 41 7.14 21.96 -8.32
CA ASP A 41 8.20 22.23 -9.28
C ASP A 41 7.87 21.61 -10.65
N ALA A 42 7.28 22.41 -11.53
CA ALA A 42 6.95 22.01 -12.90
C ALA A 42 8.19 21.75 -13.79
N THR A 43 9.38 22.19 -13.36
CA THR A 43 10.65 22.02 -14.09
C THR A 43 11.36 20.71 -13.76
N ARG A 44 10.97 20.07 -12.64
CA ARG A 44 11.49 18.75 -12.25
C ARG A 44 10.50 17.64 -12.61
N ALA A 45 11.04 16.53 -13.08
CA ALA A 45 10.28 15.29 -13.16
C ALA A 45 9.79 14.93 -11.75
N GLY A 46 8.47 14.93 -11.54
CA GLY A 46 7.87 14.57 -10.26
C GLY A 46 6.42 14.13 -10.45
N SER A 47 5.94 13.34 -9.50
CA SER A 47 4.59 12.77 -9.58
C SER A 47 3.56 13.67 -8.91
N THR A 48 2.36 13.73 -9.48
CA THR A 48 1.18 14.22 -8.75
C THR A 48 0.95 13.32 -7.54
N ARG A 49 0.69 13.92 -6.38
CA ARG A 49 0.34 13.24 -5.14
C ARG A 49 -1.18 13.20 -5.00
N TYR A 50 -1.72 12.02 -4.68
CA TYR A 50 -3.09 11.86 -4.24
C TYR A 50 -3.07 11.40 -2.79
N HIS A 51 -3.77 12.10 -1.91
CA HIS A 51 -3.77 11.83 -0.48
C HIS A 51 -5.20 11.72 0.06
N ALA A 52 -5.47 10.73 0.91
CA ALA A 52 -6.74 10.62 1.61
C ALA A 52 -6.50 10.30 3.09
N GLU A 53 -7.25 10.99 3.95
CA GLU A 53 -7.41 10.65 5.35
C GLU A 53 -8.62 9.72 5.48
N LEU A 54 -8.44 8.61 6.19
CA LEU A 54 -9.47 7.61 6.42
C LEU A 54 -10.15 7.87 7.76
N SER A 55 -11.38 7.38 7.93
CA SER A 55 -12.13 7.54 9.17
C SER A 55 -11.45 6.90 10.40
N SER A 56 -10.49 6.00 10.20
CA SER A 56 -9.66 5.42 11.27
C SER A 56 -8.56 6.37 11.78
N GLY A 57 -8.31 7.50 11.11
CA GLY A 57 -7.14 8.35 11.30
C GLY A 57 -5.90 7.87 10.53
N ASP A 58 -5.97 6.71 9.87
CA ASP A 58 -4.94 6.28 8.92
C ASP A 58 -4.96 7.19 7.68
N THR A 59 -3.83 7.29 6.99
CA THR A 59 -3.76 7.99 5.71
C THR A 59 -3.15 7.12 4.62
N VAL A 60 -3.61 7.34 3.38
CA VAL A 60 -3.07 6.71 2.18
C VAL A 60 -2.59 7.78 1.21
N THR A 61 -1.36 7.64 0.74
CA THR A 61 -0.76 8.56 -0.23
C THR A 61 -0.28 7.80 -1.46
N LEU A 62 -0.68 8.24 -2.64
CA LEU A 62 -0.36 7.64 -3.93
C LEU A 62 0.45 8.61 -4.80
N TRP A 63 1.47 8.06 -5.47
CA TRP A 63 2.19 8.70 -6.57
C TRP A 63 2.26 7.75 -7.77
N GLY A 64 2.76 8.23 -8.91
CA GLY A 64 3.04 7.38 -10.06
C GLY A 64 4.11 6.30 -9.80
N PHE A 65 4.91 6.46 -8.74
CA PHE A 65 6.05 5.59 -8.39
C PHE A 65 5.81 4.67 -7.20
N GLY A 66 4.76 4.88 -6.40
CA GLY A 66 4.53 4.08 -5.19
C GLY A 66 3.34 4.54 -4.37
N VAL A 67 3.10 3.82 -3.28
CA VAL A 67 2.02 4.05 -2.32
C VAL A 67 2.59 4.07 -0.92
N CYS A 68 2.05 4.93 -0.08
CA CYS A 68 2.33 4.94 1.34
C CYS A 68 1.05 4.78 2.15
N TRP A 69 1.13 3.96 3.19
CA TRP A 69 0.15 3.86 4.24
C TRP A 69 0.75 4.35 5.55
N SER A 70 0.10 5.28 6.23
CA SER A 70 0.57 5.86 7.50
C SER A 70 -0.48 5.71 8.58
N THR A 71 -0.04 5.29 9.77
CA THR A 71 -0.89 5.20 10.96
C THR A 71 -0.27 6.08 12.06
N PRO A 72 -1.03 7.02 12.65
CA PRO A 72 -0.56 7.83 13.77
C PRO A 72 0.08 6.99 14.87
N ASP A 73 1.23 7.45 15.38
CA ASP A 73 2.00 6.82 16.46
C ASP A 73 2.55 5.40 16.18
N ARG A 74 2.35 4.86 14.96
CA ARG A 74 2.90 3.57 14.52
C ARG A 74 3.89 3.68 13.38
N GLY A 75 3.96 4.83 12.72
CA GLY A 75 4.78 5.05 11.54
C GLY A 75 4.04 4.72 10.24
N SER A 76 4.80 4.45 9.19
CA SER A 76 4.27 4.24 7.84
C SER A 76 5.01 3.12 7.12
N ILE A 77 4.37 2.59 6.09
CA ILE A 77 5.04 1.77 5.09
C ILE A 77 4.98 2.43 3.73
N TYR A 78 6.05 2.29 2.96
CA TYR A 78 6.07 2.63 1.54
C TYR A 78 6.26 1.38 0.70
N VAL A 79 5.45 1.24 -0.34
CA VAL A 79 5.55 0.18 -1.33
C VAL A 79 5.80 0.81 -2.70
N SER A 80 6.97 0.52 -3.27
CA SER A 80 7.31 0.98 -4.62
C SER A 80 6.56 0.17 -5.67
N ARG A 81 6.15 0.85 -6.75
CA ARG A 81 5.61 0.22 -7.96
C ARG A 81 6.60 -0.78 -8.58
N LEU A 82 7.90 -0.55 -8.47
CA LEU A 82 8.94 -1.36 -9.13
C LEU A 82 9.48 -2.47 -8.21
N LYS A 83 9.60 -2.18 -6.92
CA LYS A 83 10.10 -3.10 -5.88
C LYS A 83 9.05 -3.19 -4.78
N PRO A 84 8.13 -4.16 -4.82
CA PRO A 84 6.95 -4.20 -3.96
C PRO A 84 7.25 -4.66 -2.51
N GLU A 85 8.51 -4.58 -2.09
CA GLU A 85 8.90 -4.89 -0.73
C GLU A 85 8.64 -3.66 0.15
N PRO A 86 7.83 -3.76 1.22
CA PRO A 86 7.54 -2.64 2.08
C PRO A 86 8.80 -2.09 2.77
N ILE A 87 8.92 -0.76 2.77
CA ILE A 87 9.95 -0.01 3.51
C ILE A 87 9.27 0.65 4.71
N TYR A 88 9.86 0.54 5.90
CA TYR A 88 9.30 1.10 7.13
C TYR A 88 9.77 2.53 7.36
N LEU A 89 8.88 3.36 7.86
CA LEU A 89 9.08 4.78 8.10
C LEU A 89 8.60 5.07 9.52
N GLU A 90 9.52 5.35 10.44
CA GLU A 90 9.12 5.63 11.83
C GLU A 90 8.26 6.90 11.96
N THR A 91 8.43 7.86 11.04
CA THR A 91 7.66 9.11 11.03
C THR A 91 6.74 9.22 9.82
N CYS A 92 5.48 9.60 10.07
CA CYS A 92 4.47 9.85 9.04
C CYS A 92 4.67 11.19 8.31
N ASN A 93 5.44 12.12 8.90
CA ASN A 93 5.51 13.52 8.49
C ASN A 93 6.46 13.80 7.30
N LEU A 94 7.27 12.84 6.87
CA LEU A 94 8.28 13.05 5.80
C LEU A 94 7.73 12.90 4.38
N ILE A 95 6.48 12.46 4.29
CA ILE A 95 5.86 11.98 3.06
C ILE A 95 5.23 13.09 2.20
N PRO A 96 4.69 14.18 2.78
CA PRO A 96 4.09 15.25 2.00
C PRO A 96 5.06 15.90 0.98
N GLU A 97 6.36 15.91 1.26
CA GLU A 97 7.36 16.56 0.41
C GLU A 97 8.04 15.60 -0.58
N ALA A 98 7.68 14.32 -0.56
CA ALA A 98 8.25 13.31 -1.45
C ALA A 98 7.62 13.40 -2.85
N TRP A 99 8.25 14.15 -3.75
CA TRP A 99 7.82 14.27 -5.15
C TRP A 99 8.51 13.28 -6.11
N GLN A 100 9.54 12.58 -5.62
CA GLN A 100 10.37 11.63 -6.38
C GLN A 100 10.63 10.36 -5.56
N ALA A 101 10.77 9.23 -6.25
CA ALA A 101 11.02 7.94 -5.61
C ALA A 101 12.33 7.91 -4.81
N ASP A 102 13.34 8.67 -5.22
CA ASP A 102 14.66 8.65 -4.58
C ASP A 102 14.66 9.26 -3.18
N ILE A 103 13.79 10.24 -2.93
CA ILE A 103 13.53 10.78 -1.59
C ILE A 103 12.96 9.69 -0.69
N VAL A 104 12.25 8.71 -1.27
CA VAL A 104 11.67 7.59 -0.53
C VAL A 104 12.63 6.40 -0.39
N ASN A 105 13.57 6.26 -1.32
CA ASN A 105 14.56 5.20 -1.30
C ASN A 105 15.66 5.41 -0.25
N THR A 106 15.78 6.59 0.36
CA THR A 106 16.71 6.86 1.47
C THR A 106 16.25 6.29 2.81
N PHE A 107 15.08 5.66 2.86
CA PHE A 107 14.44 5.24 4.10
C PHE A 107 14.79 3.82 4.56
N HIS A 108 14.64 3.59 5.87
CA HIS A 108 15.10 2.41 6.60
C HIS A 108 14.25 1.16 6.32
N ARG A 109 14.88 -0.01 6.31
CA ARG A 109 14.17 -1.30 6.28
C ARG A 109 14.02 -1.81 7.70
N ALA A 110 12.84 -2.29 8.08
CA ALA A 110 12.59 -2.83 9.41
C ALA A 110 13.66 -3.86 9.83
N GLY A 111 14.38 -3.57 10.91
CA GLY A 111 15.52 -4.36 11.35
C GLY A 111 15.21 -5.19 12.59
N SER A 112 14.37 -4.67 13.49
CA SER A 112 13.98 -5.34 14.74
C SER A 112 12.74 -6.25 14.56
N PRO A 113 12.57 -7.28 15.41
CA PRO A 113 11.36 -8.10 15.41
C PRO A 113 10.07 -7.27 15.59
N ARG A 114 10.12 -6.24 16.44
CA ARG A 114 8.98 -5.35 16.68
C ARG A 114 8.60 -4.55 15.43
N GLU A 115 9.58 -3.97 14.74
CA GLU A 115 9.33 -3.25 13.48
C GLU A 115 8.77 -4.17 12.40
N ARG A 116 9.23 -5.43 12.33
CA ARG A 116 8.67 -6.40 11.38
C ARG A 116 7.18 -6.65 11.62
N VAL A 117 6.76 -6.81 12.87
CA VAL A 117 5.33 -6.96 13.20
C VAL A 117 4.53 -5.70 12.85
N ILE A 118 5.10 -4.51 13.05
CA ILE A 118 4.46 -3.26 12.62
C ILE A 118 4.33 -3.22 11.09
N VAL A 119 5.39 -3.56 10.35
CA VAL A 119 5.36 -3.61 8.89
C VAL A 119 4.31 -4.59 8.39
N ASP A 120 4.19 -5.77 9.00
CA ASP A 120 3.19 -6.77 8.62
C ASP A 120 1.76 -6.25 8.85
N ASP A 121 1.49 -5.62 10.01
CA ASP A 121 0.20 -4.99 10.31
C ASP A 121 -0.15 -3.88 9.32
N LEU A 122 0.77 -2.94 9.07
CA LEU A 122 0.56 -1.84 8.13
C LEU A 122 0.42 -2.34 6.69
N THR A 123 1.13 -3.40 6.31
CA THR A 123 1.01 -4.02 4.98
C THR A 123 -0.35 -4.69 4.82
N LEU A 124 -0.82 -5.39 5.85
CA LEU A 124 -2.15 -5.99 5.85
C LEU A 124 -3.25 -4.93 5.72
N ARG A 125 -3.12 -3.78 6.41
CA ARG A 125 -4.04 -2.64 6.27
C ARG A 125 -4.06 -2.07 4.85
N LEU A 126 -2.89 -1.86 4.25
CA LEU A 126 -2.79 -1.40 2.86
C LEU A 126 -3.46 -2.39 1.89
N VAL A 127 -3.21 -3.69 2.05
CA VAL A 127 -3.83 -4.73 1.20
C VAL A 127 -5.36 -4.73 1.36
N ASN A 128 -5.86 -4.64 2.60
CA ASN A 128 -7.30 -4.54 2.85
C ASN A 128 -7.90 -3.29 2.20
N TRP A 129 -7.19 -2.16 2.25
CA TRP A 129 -7.62 -0.94 1.58
C TRP A 129 -7.66 -1.11 0.05
N VAL A 130 -6.66 -1.74 -0.57
CA VAL A 130 -6.68 -2.02 -2.01
C VAL A 130 -7.87 -2.91 -2.40
N ILE A 131 -8.17 -3.94 -1.62
CA ILE A 131 -9.33 -4.83 -1.85
C ILE A 131 -10.64 -4.04 -1.76
N ALA A 132 -10.78 -3.19 -0.73
CA ALA A 132 -11.96 -2.35 -0.54
C ALA A 132 -12.11 -1.34 -1.69
N TYR A 133 -11.01 -0.70 -2.10
CA TYR A 133 -10.97 0.21 -3.24
C TYR A 133 -11.43 -0.48 -4.53
N GLU A 134 -10.87 -1.64 -4.86
CA GLU A 134 -11.26 -2.37 -6.09
C GLU A 134 -12.72 -2.83 -6.06
N THR A 135 -13.23 -3.20 -4.87
CA THR A 135 -14.65 -3.54 -4.68
C THR A 135 -15.56 -2.33 -4.95
N GLU A 136 -15.19 -1.15 -4.44
CA GLU A 136 -15.93 0.10 -4.66
C GLU A 136 -15.92 0.50 -6.14
N ILE A 137 -14.78 0.39 -6.82
CA ILE A 137 -14.68 0.69 -8.26
C ILE A 137 -15.57 -0.25 -9.07
N PHE A 138 -15.56 -1.55 -8.73
CA PHE A 138 -16.44 -2.53 -9.34
C PHE A 138 -17.92 -2.17 -9.17
N GLN A 139 -18.33 -1.78 -7.96
CA GLN A 139 -19.71 -1.36 -7.67
C GLN A 139 -20.12 -0.09 -8.43
N ARG A 140 -19.21 0.88 -8.59
CA ARG A 140 -19.50 2.16 -9.28
C ARG A 140 -19.50 2.05 -10.80
N CYS A 141 -18.58 1.26 -11.36
CA CYS A 141 -18.27 1.30 -12.78
C CYS A 141 -18.66 0.02 -13.53
N GLY A 142 -18.95 -1.06 -12.82
CA GLY A 142 -19.24 -2.38 -13.38
C GLY A 142 -18.00 -3.11 -13.93
N ASP A 143 -18.21 -4.36 -14.32
CA ASP A 143 -17.18 -5.32 -14.73
C ASP A 143 -16.40 -4.86 -15.97
N ASP A 144 -17.11 -4.31 -16.95
CA ASP A 144 -16.54 -3.90 -18.24
C ASP A 144 -15.44 -2.87 -18.09
N TYR A 145 -15.52 -2.02 -17.06
CA TYR A 145 -14.54 -0.97 -16.82
C TYR A 145 -13.15 -1.52 -16.54
N ARG A 146 -13.05 -2.55 -15.70
CA ARG A 146 -11.76 -3.20 -15.39
C ARG A 146 -11.29 -4.08 -16.54
N GLN A 147 -12.21 -4.70 -17.29
CA GLN A 147 -11.84 -5.42 -18.50
C GLN A 147 -11.18 -4.50 -19.53
N GLN A 148 -11.71 -3.29 -19.74
CA GLN A 148 -11.10 -2.29 -20.61
C GLN A 148 -9.71 -1.87 -20.13
N ALA A 149 -9.55 -1.63 -18.81
CA ALA A 149 -8.26 -1.32 -18.23
C ALA A 149 -7.23 -2.45 -18.47
N ILE A 150 -7.64 -3.70 -18.32
CA ILE A 150 -6.80 -4.88 -18.55
C ILE A 150 -6.42 -5.01 -20.02
N ALA A 151 -7.39 -4.87 -20.93
CA ALA A 151 -7.15 -4.95 -22.37
C ALA A 151 -6.19 -3.88 -22.88
N ALA A 152 -6.17 -2.70 -22.23
CA ALA A 152 -5.25 -1.61 -22.55
C ALA A 152 -3.84 -1.78 -21.94
N TRP A 153 -3.59 -2.83 -21.14
CA TRP A 153 -2.30 -3.08 -20.50
C TRP A 153 -1.49 -4.17 -21.22
N ARG A 154 -0.18 -3.97 -21.32
CA ARG A 154 0.70 -4.85 -22.11
C ARG A 154 0.99 -6.21 -21.47
N ASP A 155 0.99 -6.29 -20.15
CA ASP A 155 1.31 -7.53 -19.41
C ASP A 155 0.31 -7.74 -18.26
N PRO A 156 -0.95 -8.07 -18.55
CA PRO A 156 -1.96 -8.29 -17.53
C PRO A 156 -1.65 -9.54 -16.70
N LEU A 157 -1.90 -9.44 -15.39
CA LEU A 157 -1.76 -10.59 -14.50
C LEU A 157 -2.86 -11.64 -14.73
N GLY A 158 -4.05 -11.21 -15.15
CA GLY A 158 -5.25 -12.02 -15.36
C GLY A 158 -6.48 -11.13 -15.59
N ASP A 159 -7.66 -11.70 -15.44
CA ASP A 159 -8.95 -10.98 -15.45
C ASP A 159 -9.17 -10.19 -14.13
N PRO A 160 -10.21 -9.33 -14.03
CA PRO A 160 -10.45 -8.52 -12.83
C PRO A 160 -10.64 -9.35 -11.56
N LEU A 161 -11.31 -10.51 -11.66
CA LEU A 161 -11.59 -11.36 -10.52
C LEU A 161 -10.31 -12.03 -10.00
N THR A 162 -9.44 -12.50 -10.91
CA THR A 162 -8.12 -13.08 -10.61
C THR A 162 -7.24 -12.09 -9.86
N LEU A 163 -7.33 -10.80 -10.21
CA LEU A 163 -6.61 -9.73 -9.54
C LEU A 163 -7.10 -9.50 -8.12
N LEU A 164 -8.42 -9.40 -7.92
CA LEU A 164 -9.02 -9.29 -6.60
C LEU A 164 -8.70 -10.51 -5.72
N GLN A 165 -8.81 -11.72 -6.28
CA GLN A 165 -8.44 -12.97 -5.60
C GLN A 165 -6.96 -12.98 -5.22
N SER A 166 -6.06 -12.51 -6.10
CA SER A 166 -4.62 -12.45 -5.79
C SER A 166 -4.32 -11.50 -4.63
N TRP A 167 -5.07 -10.40 -4.48
CA TRP A 167 -4.99 -9.53 -3.31
C TRP A 167 -5.53 -10.20 -2.05
N GLN A 168 -6.64 -10.92 -2.14
CA GLN A 168 -7.21 -11.69 -1.02
C GLN A 168 -6.27 -12.80 -0.55
N GLU A 169 -5.63 -13.54 -1.48
CA GLU A 169 -4.61 -14.53 -1.15
C GLU A 169 -3.41 -13.90 -0.43
N LEU A 170 -2.99 -12.70 -0.82
CA LEU A 170 -1.92 -11.97 -0.14
C LEU A 170 -2.34 -11.57 1.28
N ARG A 171 -3.56 -11.04 1.44
CA ARG A 171 -4.13 -10.70 2.75
C ARG A 171 -4.10 -11.91 3.68
N ASP A 172 -4.56 -13.07 3.20
CA ASP A 172 -4.69 -14.28 4.01
C ASP A 172 -3.30 -14.81 4.42
N GLN A 173 -2.30 -14.71 3.54
CA GLN A 173 -0.90 -15.05 3.87
C GLN A 173 -0.30 -14.11 4.91
N LEU A 174 -0.53 -12.80 4.80
CA LEU A 174 -0.05 -11.81 5.77
C LEU A 174 -0.71 -12.01 7.13
N ALA A 175 -2.03 -12.25 7.15
CA ALA A 175 -2.77 -12.51 8.38
C ALA A 175 -2.27 -13.79 9.10
N ALA A 176 -2.03 -14.88 8.35
CA ALA A 176 -1.46 -16.10 8.91
C ALA A 176 -0.04 -15.87 9.46
N GLY A 177 0.80 -15.10 8.76
CA GLY A 177 2.14 -14.73 9.22
C GLY A 177 2.12 -13.86 10.48
N ALA A 178 1.24 -12.88 10.55
CA ALA A 178 1.07 -11.99 11.70
C ALA A 178 0.64 -12.76 12.97
N LEU A 179 -0.26 -13.75 12.83
CA LEU A 179 -0.67 -14.61 13.95
C LEU A 179 0.51 -15.42 14.51
N ILE A 180 1.38 -15.95 13.65
CA ILE A 180 2.59 -16.68 14.06
C ILE A 180 3.58 -15.73 14.74
N GLY A 181 3.81 -14.54 14.16
CA GLY A 181 4.70 -13.52 14.72
C GLY A 181 4.27 -13.02 16.10
N ALA A 182 2.97 -12.78 16.29
CA ALA A 182 2.41 -12.36 17.57
C ALA A 182 2.57 -13.45 18.64
N ALA A 183 2.30 -14.71 18.31
CA ALA A 183 2.51 -15.83 19.23
C ALA A 183 3.99 -15.98 19.66
N ALA A 184 4.93 -15.79 18.73
CA ALA A 184 6.36 -15.83 19.02
C ALA A 184 6.87 -14.64 19.87
N MET A 185 6.17 -13.50 19.86
CA MET A 185 6.50 -12.36 20.73
C MET A 185 5.97 -12.53 22.16
N THR A 186 4.89 -13.28 22.35
CA THR A 186 4.32 -13.56 23.69
C THR A 186 5.10 -14.59 24.50
N THR A 187 6.01 -15.35 23.87
CA THR A 187 6.82 -16.39 24.53
C THR A 187 8.21 -15.91 24.97
N GLY A 188 8.43 -14.60 25.06
CA GLY A 188 9.62 -14.04 25.71
C GLY A 188 9.70 -14.49 27.18
N PRO A 189 10.91 -14.78 27.72
CA PRO A 189 11.04 -15.31 29.07
C PRO A 189 10.42 -14.33 30.07
N LEU A 190 9.53 -14.85 30.93
CA LEU A 190 9.03 -14.14 32.10
C LEU A 190 10.24 -13.60 32.88
N PRO A 191 10.23 -12.33 33.33
CA PRO A 191 11.26 -11.85 34.24
C PRO A 191 11.22 -12.73 35.49
N ILE A 192 12.27 -13.52 35.69
CA ILE A 192 12.50 -14.22 36.94
C ILE A 192 12.60 -13.10 38.00
N ALA A 193 11.59 -13.02 38.86
CA ALA A 193 11.65 -12.19 40.04
C ALA A 193 12.79 -12.70 40.90
N VAL A 194 13.90 -11.95 40.91
CA VAL A 194 14.98 -12.17 41.88
C VAL A 194 14.48 -11.57 43.19
N SER A 195 13.94 -12.42 44.06
CA SER A 195 13.72 -12.08 45.46
C SER A 195 15.09 -11.92 46.13
N TYR A 196 15.37 -10.71 46.61
CA TYR A 196 16.43 -10.48 47.59
C TYR A 196 15.83 -10.73 48.98
N GLU A 197 16.33 -11.75 49.68
CA GLU A 197 16.35 -11.80 51.15
C GLU A 197 17.69 -11.24 51.65
#